data_AF-A0A101DFX9-F1
#
_entry.id   AF-A0A101DFX9-F1
#
_cell.length_a   1.000
_cell.length_b   1.000
_cell.length_c   1.000
_cell.angle_alpha   90.00
_cell.angle_beta   90.00
_cell.angle_gamma   90.00
#
_symmetry.space_group_name_H-M   'P 1'
#
loop_
_entity.id
_entity.type
_entity.pdbx_description
1 polymer ?
#
loop_
_entity_poly.entity_id
_entity_poly.type
_entity_poly.pdbx_seq_one_letter_code
_entity_poly.pdbx_strand_id
1 'polypeptide(L)'
;MSFRLNLSKKFFQAGSDFLHLIIGILLIILGGFFVLHLFYNLKSLLLEKDFAVTVGIILNKVFFALMILEVAHTVVVSYQEHIIRPEPFLIIGLIASVRRVLVLTLNLVEKIPSQEEFYRAMLETGVLALLILILIIGLVLLQKNQKPQG
;
A
#
# COMPACT_ATOMS: atom_id res chain seq x y z
N MET A 1 -3.47 15.76 39.26
CA MET A 1 -3.85 14.63 38.38
C MET A 1 -3.32 14.78 36.93
N SER A 2 -2.18 15.46 36.71
CA SER A 2 -1.60 15.71 35.37
C SER A 2 -0.27 14.97 35.10
N PHE A 3 0.35 14.39 36.14
CA PHE A 3 1.69 13.78 36.04
C PHE A 3 1.71 12.37 35.42
N ARG A 4 0.60 11.62 35.51
CA ARG A 4 0.49 10.27 34.90
C ARG A 4 0.30 10.28 33.38
N LEU A 5 -0.11 11.40 32.79
CA LEU A 5 -0.37 11.51 31.35
C LEU A 5 0.92 11.68 30.52
N ASN A 6 1.98 12.28 31.08
CA ASN A 6 3.26 12.46 30.36
C ASN A 6 4.10 11.18 30.27
N LEU A 7 3.96 10.25 31.23
CA LEU A 7 4.71 9.00 31.24
C LEU A 7 4.16 7.99 30.21
N SER A 8 2.83 7.92 30.08
CA SER A 8 2.16 7.09 29.07
C SER A 8 2.40 7.59 27.66
N LYS A 9 2.41 8.92 27.43
CA LYS A 9 2.75 9.50 26.13
C LYS A 9 4.20 9.21 25.70
N LYS A 10 5.18 9.31 26.62
CA LYS A 10 6.58 8.99 26.32
C LYS A 10 6.83 7.51 26.03
N PHE A 11 6.21 6.60 26.79
CA PHE A 11 6.31 5.16 26.51
C PHE A 11 5.63 4.77 25.19
N PHE A 12 4.47 5.37 24.90
CA PHE A 12 3.76 5.15 23.65
C PHE A 12 4.49 5.74 22.44
N GLN A 13 5.07 6.94 22.57
CA GLN A 13 5.92 7.54 21.53
C GLN A 13 7.20 6.74 21.30
N ALA A 14 7.92 6.35 22.35
CA ALA A 14 9.14 5.54 22.20
C ALA A 14 8.86 4.19 21.52
N GLY A 15 7.72 3.55 21.84
CA GLY A 15 7.28 2.33 21.17
C GLY A 15 6.90 2.57 19.69
N SER A 16 6.17 3.66 19.40
CA SER A 16 5.83 4.07 18.04
C SER A 16 7.08 4.35 17.20
N ASP A 17 8.01 5.15 17.70
CA ASP A 17 9.22 5.53 16.98
C ASP A 17 10.11 4.31 16.70
N PHE A 18 10.17 3.37 17.65
CA PHE A 18 10.86 2.09 17.48
C PHE A 18 10.20 1.22 16.41
N LEU A 19 8.87 1.13 16.38
CA LEU A 19 8.13 0.40 15.35
C LEU A 19 8.35 1.01 13.96
N HIS A 20 8.31 2.34 13.82
CA HIS A 20 8.56 3.00 12.55
C HIS A 20 9.99 2.80 12.06
N LEU A 21 10.97 2.83 12.96
CA LEU A 21 12.36 2.54 12.66
C LEU A 21 12.54 1.08 12.20
N ILE A 22 11.90 0.12 12.87
CA ILE A 22 11.89 -1.29 12.45
C ILE A 22 11.25 -1.46 11.08
N ILE A 23 10.08 -0.87 10.86
CA ILE A 23 9.37 -0.94 9.57
C ILE A 23 10.23 -0.35 8.45
N GLY A 24 10.84 0.82 8.69
CA GLY A 24 11.74 1.47 7.73
C GLY A 24 12.96 0.60 7.39
N ILE A 25 13.64 0.04 8.39
CA ILE A 25 14.77 -0.87 8.19
C ILE A 25 14.34 -2.13 7.43
N LEU A 26 13.23 -2.75 7.84
CA LEU A 26 12.69 -3.95 7.19
C LEU A 26 12.39 -3.71 5.71
N LEU A 27 11.83 -2.55 5.37
CA LEU A 27 11.54 -2.17 3.99
C LEU A 27 12.80 -1.96 3.17
N ILE A 28 13.82 -1.31 3.74
CA ILE A 28 15.10 -1.11 3.07
C ILE A 28 15.78 -2.46 2.80
N ILE A 29 15.78 -3.37 3.78
CA ILE A 29 16.36 -4.71 3.64
C ILE A 29 15.59 -5.52 2.60
N LEU A 30 14.26 -5.59 2.69
CA LEU A 30 13.42 -6.34 1.76
C LEU A 30 13.52 -5.78 0.34
N GLY A 31 13.43 -4.45 0.19
CA GLY A 31 13.58 -3.76 -1.08
C GLY A 31 14.95 -3.99 -1.69
N GLY A 32 16.02 -3.87 -0.89
CA GLY A 32 17.38 -4.15 -1.31
C GLY A 32 17.58 -5.60 -1.77
N PHE A 33 17.13 -6.58 -0.97
CA PHE A 33 17.17 -8.00 -1.31
C PHE A 33 16.42 -8.29 -2.61
N PHE A 34 15.25 -7.67 -2.77
CA PHE A 34 14.43 -7.83 -3.96
C PHE A 34 15.09 -7.27 -5.24
N VAL A 35 15.69 -6.08 -5.15
CA VAL A 35 16.46 -5.48 -6.25
C VAL A 35 17.65 -6.36 -6.62
N LEU A 36 18.41 -6.85 -5.63
CA LEU A 36 19.53 -7.76 -5.88
C LEU A 36 19.04 -9.05 -6.56
N HIS A 37 17.95 -9.65 -6.08
CA HIS A 37 17.37 -10.84 -6.67
C HIS A 37 16.91 -10.62 -8.11
N LEU A 38 16.32 -9.46 -8.42
CA LEU A 38 15.99 -9.05 -9.80
C LEU A 38 17.24 -8.97 -10.67
N PHE A 39 18.31 -8.32 -10.19
CA PHE A 39 19.58 -8.19 -10.92
C PHE A 39 20.25 -9.54 -11.20
N TYR A 40 20.29 -10.46 -10.23
CA TYR A 40 20.90 -11.78 -10.40
C TYR A 40 20.11 -12.64 -11.40
N ASN A 41 18.78 -12.59 -11.34
CA ASN A 41 17.92 -13.39 -12.22
C ASN A 41 17.66 -12.72 -13.58
N LEU A 42 18.12 -11.48 -13.78
CA LEU A 42 17.87 -10.72 -15.01
C LEU A 42 18.44 -11.45 -16.24
N LYS A 43 19.65 -12.01 -16.13
CA LYS A 43 20.33 -12.68 -17.26
C LYS A 43 19.63 -13.98 -17.67
N SER A 44 19.16 -14.78 -16.71
CA SER A 44 18.43 -16.02 -17.02
C SER A 44 17.03 -15.73 -17.56
N LEU A 45 16.35 -14.69 -17.06
CA LEU A 45 15.04 -14.30 -17.57
C LEU A 45 15.05 -13.69 -18.98
N LEU A 46 16.15 -13.03 -19.38
CA LEU A 46 16.30 -12.43 -20.72
C LEU A 46 16.67 -13.45 -21.81
N LEU A 47 17.23 -14.61 -21.44
CA LEU A 47 17.73 -15.61 -22.39
C LEU A 47 16.71 -16.70 -22.73
N GLU A 48 15.67 -16.93 -21.92
CA GLU A 48 14.74 -18.06 -22.06
C GLU A 48 13.29 -17.70 -22.40
N LYS A 49 12.85 -16.43 -22.31
CA LYS A 49 11.44 -16.02 -22.48
C LYS A 49 11.25 -14.77 -23.34
N ASP A 50 10.05 -14.67 -23.91
CA ASP A 50 9.57 -13.48 -24.63
C ASP A 50 9.81 -12.21 -23.80
N PHE A 51 10.58 -11.27 -24.34
CA PHE A 51 11.08 -10.08 -23.65
C PHE A 51 9.96 -9.28 -22.99
N ALA A 52 8.79 -9.20 -23.64
CA ALA A 52 7.62 -8.49 -23.13
C ALA A 52 7.07 -9.09 -21.82
N VAL A 53 7.02 -10.43 -21.72
CA VAL A 53 6.53 -11.14 -20.53
C VAL A 53 7.50 -10.95 -19.36
N THR A 54 8.80 -11.05 -19.63
CA THR A 54 9.85 -10.83 -18.63
C THR A 54 9.82 -9.41 -18.07
N VAL A 55 9.67 -8.40 -18.93
CA VAL A 55 9.58 -6.99 -18.52
C VAL A 55 8.32 -6.76 -17.67
N GLY A 56 7.18 -7.34 -18.04
CA GLY A 56 5.94 -7.28 -17.25
C GLY A 56 6.15 -7.80 -15.83
N ILE A 57 6.69 -9.01 -15.69
CA ILE A 57 6.93 -9.66 -14.39
C ILE A 57 7.85 -8.82 -13.50
N ILE A 58 8.91 -8.23 -14.08
CA ILE A 58 9.85 -7.37 -13.33
C ILE A 58 9.15 -6.08 -12.90
N LEU A 59 8.35 -5.47 -13.75
CA LEU A 59 7.65 -4.24 -13.46
C LEU A 59 6.61 -4.43 -12.34
N ASN A 60 5.80 -5.48 -12.41
CA ASN A 60 4.84 -5.84 -11.36
C ASN A 60 5.53 -6.05 -10.01
N LYS A 61 6.68 -6.74 -10.04
CA LYS A 61 7.55 -6.94 -8.89
C LYS A 61 8.04 -5.61 -8.28
N VAL A 62 8.60 -4.73 -9.09
CA VAL A 62 9.08 -3.41 -8.63
C VAL A 62 7.93 -2.54 -8.13
N PHE A 63 6.80 -2.53 -8.83
CA PHE A 63 5.60 -1.83 -8.40
C PHE A 63 5.09 -2.33 -7.06
N PHE A 64 5.09 -3.64 -6.82
CA PHE A 64 4.74 -4.22 -5.52
C PHE A 64 5.70 -3.76 -4.40
N ALA A 65 7.00 -3.66 -4.67
CA ALA A 65 7.96 -3.15 -3.69
C ALA A 65 7.76 -1.65 -3.39
N LEU A 66 7.64 -0.82 -4.43
CA LEU A 66 7.36 0.62 -4.31
C LEU A 66 6.04 0.89 -3.60
N MET A 67 5.06 0.07 -3.93
CA MET A 67 3.78 -0.02 -3.26
C MET A 67 4.01 -0.18 -1.75
N ILE A 68 4.60 -1.28 -1.27
CA ILE A 68 4.75 -1.46 0.19
C ILE A 68 5.47 -0.27 0.84
N LEU A 69 6.53 0.25 0.21
CA LEU A 69 7.25 1.44 0.68
C LEU A 69 6.33 2.66 0.84
N GLU A 70 5.48 2.94 -0.15
CA GLU A 70 4.60 4.10 -0.17
C GLU A 70 3.50 4.00 0.89
N VAL A 71 2.86 2.83 1.07
CA VAL A 71 1.86 2.67 2.15
C VAL A 71 2.51 2.75 3.51
N ALA A 72 3.68 2.16 3.69
CA ALA A 72 4.39 2.28 4.96
C ALA A 72 4.70 3.75 5.27
N HIS A 73 5.19 4.52 4.30
CA HIS A 73 5.40 5.94 4.45
C HIS A 73 4.10 6.69 4.81
N THR A 74 2.98 6.42 4.11
CA THR A 74 1.69 7.05 4.43
C THR A 74 1.19 6.68 5.84
N VAL A 75 1.36 5.42 6.25
CA VAL A 75 1.00 4.94 7.59
C VAL A 75 1.85 5.62 8.67
N VAL A 76 3.16 5.75 8.44
CA VAL A 76 4.09 6.45 9.35
C VAL A 76 3.63 7.89 9.57
N VAL A 77 3.39 8.62 8.47
CA VAL A 77 2.98 10.02 8.51
C VAL A 77 1.62 10.18 9.19
N SER A 78 0.67 9.27 8.92
CA SER A 78 -0.65 9.31 9.55
C SER A 78 -0.62 8.99 11.05
N TYR A 79 0.36 8.23 11.53
CA TYR A 79 0.47 7.88 12.95
C TYR A 79 0.98 9.05 13.80
N GLN A 80 1.73 9.99 13.20
CA GLN A 80 2.31 11.14 13.92
C GLN A 80 1.26 12.17 14.40
N GLU A 81 0.05 12.19 13.85
CA GLU A 81 -0.99 13.16 14.24
C GLU A 81 -1.74 12.83 15.56
N HIS A 82 -1.47 11.70 16.23
CA HIS A 82 -1.94 11.33 17.59
C HIS A 82 -3.46 11.43 17.88
N ILE A 83 -4.29 11.71 16.89
CA ILE A 83 -5.74 11.57 16.89
C ILE A 83 -6.06 11.05 15.49
N ILE A 84 -6.60 9.83 15.36
CA ILE A 84 -6.97 9.30 14.05
C ILE A 84 -8.11 10.19 13.53
N ARG A 85 -7.74 11.25 12.80
CA ARG A 85 -8.70 11.98 12.00
C ARG A 85 -9.22 10.99 10.97
N PRO A 86 -10.52 10.93 10.71
CA PRO A 86 -11.05 10.00 9.71
C PRO A 86 -10.51 10.31 8.30
N GLU A 87 -9.95 11.51 8.06
CA GLU A 87 -9.44 11.93 6.75
C GLU A 87 -8.15 11.19 6.32
N PRO A 88 -7.04 11.17 7.09
CA PRO A 88 -5.87 10.38 6.72
C PRO A 88 -6.15 8.88 6.64
N PHE A 89 -7.03 8.36 7.49
CA PHE A 89 -7.42 6.94 7.44
C PHE A 89 -8.13 6.57 6.14
N LEU A 90 -9.10 7.38 5.71
CA LEU A 90 -9.81 7.18 4.43
C LEU A 90 -8.86 7.28 3.23
N ILE A 91 -7.88 8.19 3.28
CA ILE A 91 -6.85 8.33 2.24
C ILE A 91 -5.98 7.08 2.15
N ILE A 92 -5.55 6.52 3.29
CA ILE A 92 -4.78 5.26 3.31
C ILE A 92 -5.60 4.11 2.73
N GLY A 93 -6.87 3.98 3.14
CA GLY A 93 -7.78 2.97 2.59
C GLY A 93 -7.97 3.10 1.08
N LEU A 94 -8.04 4.34 0.58
CA LEU A 94 -8.16 4.64 -0.84
C LEU A 94 -6.89 4.24 -1.61
N ILE A 95 -5.72 4.65 -1.13
CA ILE A 95 -4.42 4.27 -1.71
C ILE A 95 -4.25 2.75 -1.75
N ALA A 96 -4.60 2.06 -0.65
CA ALA A 96 -4.53 0.60 -0.57
C ALA A 96 -5.48 -0.09 -1.56
N SER A 97 -6.67 0.46 -1.79
CA SER A 97 -7.67 -0.09 -2.72
C SER A 97 -7.24 0.10 -4.18
N VAL A 98 -6.83 1.31 -4.57
CA VAL A 98 -6.35 1.62 -5.94
C VAL A 98 -5.16 0.74 -6.31
N ARG A 99 -4.22 0.60 -5.39
CA ARG A 99 -3.08 -0.30 -5.48
C ARG A 99 -3.46 -1.76 -5.76
N ARG A 100 -4.46 -2.29 -5.04
CA ARG A 100 -4.90 -3.67 -5.24
C ARG A 100 -5.46 -3.85 -6.66
N VAL A 101 -6.20 -2.86 -7.18
CA VAL A 101 -6.71 -2.87 -8.56
C VAL A 101 -5.56 -2.93 -9.58
N LEU A 102 -4.49 -2.15 -9.38
CA LEU A 102 -3.32 -2.17 -10.27
C LEU A 102 -2.64 -3.54 -10.28
N VAL A 103 -2.35 -4.12 -9.11
CA VAL A 103 -1.71 -5.45 -9.01
C VAL A 103 -2.59 -6.54 -9.61
N LEU A 104 -3.90 -6.51 -9.33
CA LEU A 104 -4.85 -7.48 -9.89
C LEU A 104 -4.89 -7.41 -11.42
N THR A 105 -4.91 -6.21 -11.98
CA THR A 105 -4.91 -6.00 -13.44
C THR A 105 -3.60 -6.49 -14.07
N LEU A 106 -2.44 -6.22 -13.47
CA LEU A 106 -1.15 -6.69 -13.96
C LEU A 106 -1.06 -8.22 -13.96
N ASN A 107 -1.53 -8.87 -12.89
CA ASN A 107 -1.53 -10.33 -12.82
C ASN A 107 -2.41 -10.99 -13.90
N LEU A 108 -3.52 -10.35 -14.28
CA LEU A 108 -4.38 -10.80 -15.38
C LEU A 108 -3.73 -10.65 -16.76
N VAL A 109 -2.82 -9.69 -16.92
CA VAL A 109 -2.07 -9.48 -18.15
C VAL A 109 -0.87 -10.44 -18.24
N GLU A 110 -0.22 -10.74 -17.11
CA GLU A 110 0.95 -11.62 -17.07
C GLU A 110 0.63 -13.11 -17.27
N LYS A 111 -0.58 -13.54 -16.92
CA LYS A 111 -1.00 -14.94 -16.99
C LYS A 111 -2.33 -15.03 -17.74
N ILE A 112 -2.42 -15.93 -18.73
CA ILE A 112 -3.73 -16.29 -19.32
C ILE A 112 -4.55 -16.95 -18.20
N PRO A 113 -5.58 -16.27 -17.66
CA PRO A 113 -6.31 -16.78 -16.51
C PRO A 113 -7.22 -17.92 -16.94
N SER A 114 -7.44 -18.89 -16.05
CA SER A 114 -8.54 -19.84 -16.24
C SER A 114 -9.89 -19.11 -16.17
N GLN A 115 -10.98 -19.73 -16.65
CA GLN A 115 -12.31 -19.12 -16.52
C GLN A 115 -12.65 -18.80 -15.06
N GLU A 116 -12.34 -19.70 -14.12
CA GLU A 116 -12.58 -19.46 -12.69
C GLU A 116 -11.74 -18.31 -12.13
N GLU A 117 -10.45 -18.22 -12.51
CA GLU A 117 -9.57 -17.12 -12.10
C GLU A 117 -10.07 -15.78 -12.64
N PHE A 118 -10.56 -15.76 -13.88
CA PHE A 118 -11.14 -14.57 -14.50
C PHE A 118 -12.42 -14.12 -13.77
N TYR A 119 -13.35 -15.04 -13.47
CA TYR A 119 -14.57 -14.72 -12.73
C TYR A 119 -14.28 -14.18 -11.32
N ARG A 120 -13.33 -14.80 -10.60
CA ARG A 120 -12.90 -14.31 -9.29
C ARG A 120 -12.28 -12.93 -9.37
N ALA A 121 -11.41 -12.69 -10.35
CA ALA A 121 -10.79 -11.39 -10.53
C ALA A 121 -11.80 -10.30 -10.92
N MET A 122 -12.82 -10.63 -11.71
CA MET A 122 -13.91 -9.71 -12.05
C MET A 122 -14.74 -9.33 -10.82
N LEU A 123 -15.10 -10.31 -9.97
CA LEU A 123 -15.78 -10.06 -8.71
C LEU A 123 -14.92 -9.23 -7.74
N GLU A 124 -13.65 -9.59 -7.60
CA GLU A 124 -12.71 -8.86 -6.74
C GLU A 124 -12.56 -7.41 -7.21
N THR A 125 -12.42 -7.19 -8.53
CA THR A 125 -12.38 -5.85 -9.12
C THR A 125 -13.65 -5.07 -8.84
N GLY A 126 -14.83 -5.70 -8.98
CA GLY A 126 -16.12 -5.08 -8.67
C GLY A 126 -16.25 -4.66 -7.21
N VAL A 127 -15.83 -5.52 -6.28
CA VAL A 127 -15.82 -5.23 -4.84
C VAL A 127 -14.84 -4.09 -4.52
N LEU A 128 -13.64 -4.10 -5.11
CA LEU A 128 -12.66 -3.04 -4.93
C LEU A 128 -13.14 -1.69 -5.48
N ALA A 129 -13.78 -1.68 -6.65
CA ALA A 129 -14.38 -0.48 -7.22
C ALA A 129 -15.47 0.10 -6.30
N LEU A 130 -16.33 -0.77 -5.75
CA LEU A 130 -17.35 -0.36 -4.78
C LEU A 130 -16.71 0.21 -3.49
N LEU A 131 -15.68 -0.45 -2.96
CA LEU A 131 -14.95 0.03 -1.80
C LEU A 131 -14.35 1.42 -2.04
N ILE A 132 -13.71 1.64 -3.19
CA ILE A 132 -13.16 2.95 -3.58
C ILE A 132 -14.26 4.01 -3.59
N LEU A 133 -15.43 3.73 -4.17
CA LEU A 133 -16.55 4.66 -4.19
C LEU A 133 -17.03 5.01 -2.77
N ILE A 134 -17.18 4.01 -1.90
CA ILE A 134 -17.58 4.22 -0.49
C ILE A 134 -16.56 5.11 0.23
N LEU A 135 -15.26 4.86 0.04
CA LEU A 135 -14.19 5.65 0.66
C LEU A 135 -14.19 7.10 0.16
N ILE A 136 -14.36 7.32 -1.15
CA ILE A 136 -14.47 8.66 -1.74
C ILE A 136 -15.68 9.40 -1.18
N ILE A 137 -16.85 8.75 -1.10
CA ILE A 137 -18.06 9.35 -0.53
C ILE A 137 -17.81 9.73 0.93
N GLY A 138 -17.22 8.83 1.74
CA GLY A 138 -16.84 9.11 3.12
C GLY A 138 -15.92 10.32 3.25
N LEU A 139 -14.92 10.43 2.37
CA LEU A 139 -13.98 11.54 2.35
C LEU A 139 -14.67 12.87 2.02
N VAL A 140 -15.54 12.89 1.01
CA VAL A 140 -16.31 14.08 0.61
C VAL A 140 -17.25 14.55 1.72
N LEU A 141 -17.95 13.62 2.39
CA LEU A 141 -18.82 13.94 3.52
C LEU A 141 -18.04 14.55 4.69
N LEU A 142 -16.86 14.01 4.96
CA LEU A 142 -16.01 14.50 6.03
C LEU A 142 -15.46 15.90 5.72
N GLN A 143 -15.04 16.16 4.49
CA GLN A 143 -14.57 17.48 4.06
C GLN A 143 -15.66 18.55 4.12
N LYS A 144 -16.92 18.19 3.80
CA LYS A 144 -18.06 19.11 3.90
C LYS A 144 -18.33 19.55 5.34
N ASN A 145 -18.19 18.66 6.32
CA ASN A 145 -18.42 18.98 7.73
C ASN A 145 -17.27 19.75 8.40
N GLN A 146 -16.09 19.81 7.77
CA GLN A 146 -14.93 20.55 8.30
C GLN A 146 -14.82 22.00 7.81
N LYS A 147 -15.63 22.43 6.82
CA LYS A 147 -15.68 23.85 6.44
C LYS A 147 -16.35 24.65 7.56
N PRO A 148 -15.67 25.65 8.18
CA PRO A 148 -16.31 26.55 9.13
C PRO A 148 -17.46 27.25 8.41
N GLN A 149 -18.65 27.21 9.00
CA GLN A 149 -19.74 28.11 8.65
C GLN A 149 -19.20 29.52 8.91
N GLY A 150 -18.86 30.23 7.83
CA GLY A 150 -18.68 31.68 7.86
C GLY A 150 -20.02 32.37 8.05
#